data_AF-A0A0C2YHG4-F1
#
_entry.id   AF-A0A0C2YHG4-F1
#
_cell.length_a   1.000
_cell.length_b   1.000
_cell.length_c   1.000
_cell.angle_alpha   90.00
_cell.angle_beta   90.00
_cell.angle_gamma   90.00
#
_symmetry.space_group_name_H-M   'P 1'
#
loop_
_entity.id
_entity.type
_entity.pdbx_description
1 polymer ?
#
loop_
_entity_poly.entity_id
_entity_poly.type
_entity_poly.pdbx_seq_one_letter_code
_entity_poly.pdbx_strand_id
1 'polypeptide(L)'
;MSQGSSSHSERFSSLSGTPAISRRNLPSIAEEDSLSQTGLETSQDVKIEGLDAEPSATEKNTGLGGVSDRTESPTLFKIAKMVWKEDQLEGTFKGIVPGLFLSLLFARGYISPAPVTFLQSKYTVIPYNLLYIVLLVATYRVIVSPHKIRLSAPKEMFRLIFTEYERRNPLRLFQYSGIAMPFLYGICLDMLVIQKLRDMIGPVDTPFNPPEDIQPSEAYKMILYPIWPELRKIALHLLMPAFFTLILSPVDVIVTRLAVQPVHGPPSASTEERDVEKNSTLMAPPSYLHLTTEQQPYHGFVDCFIRIRSEEGMGTLYRSYWLTFLGIWIPIVR
;
A
#
# COMPACT_ATOMS: atom_id res chain seq x y z
N MET A 1 28.16 -49.18 -30.89
CA MET A 1 27.57 -50.01 -29.81
C MET A 1 27.28 -49.08 -28.65
N SER A 2 26.10 -48.87 -28.09
CA SER A 2 24.74 -49.34 -28.35
C SER A 2 23.83 -48.21 -27.84
N GLN A 3 22.82 -47.83 -28.63
CA GLN A 3 21.72 -46.97 -28.19
C GLN A 3 20.82 -47.77 -27.23
N GLY A 4 20.21 -47.09 -26.26
CA GLY A 4 19.25 -47.65 -25.30
C GLY A 4 18.13 -46.65 -25.03
N SER A 5 17.15 -46.65 -25.92
CA SER A 5 15.87 -45.93 -25.81
C SER A 5 14.91 -46.77 -24.95
N SER A 6 14.34 -46.20 -23.88
CA SER A 6 13.15 -46.76 -23.23
C SER A 6 12.02 -45.72 -23.17
N SER A 7 11.08 -45.89 -24.10
CA SER A 7 9.77 -45.27 -24.13
C SER A 7 8.87 -45.85 -23.05
N HIS A 8 8.42 -45.04 -22.09
CA HIS A 8 7.31 -45.40 -21.20
C HIS A 8 6.04 -44.68 -21.65
N SER A 9 5.14 -45.47 -22.24
CA SER A 9 3.80 -45.09 -22.66
C SER A 9 2.82 -45.45 -21.53
N GLU A 10 2.30 -44.46 -20.80
CA GLU A 10 1.16 -44.67 -19.91
C GLU A 10 -0.13 -44.11 -20.52
N ARG A 11 -1.06 -45.04 -20.74
CA ARG A 11 -2.46 -44.82 -21.07
C ARG A 11 -3.15 -44.13 -19.90
N PHE A 12 -3.74 -42.95 -20.12
CA PHE A 12 -4.78 -42.44 -19.24
C PHE A 12 -6.15 -42.56 -19.92
N SER A 13 -6.96 -43.37 -19.27
CA SER A 13 -8.33 -43.74 -19.61
C SER A 13 -9.27 -42.55 -19.48
N SER A 14 -10.11 -42.39 -20.49
CA SER A 14 -11.31 -41.57 -20.53
C SER A 14 -12.28 -41.89 -19.39
N LEU A 15 -12.62 -40.88 -18.58
CA LEU A 15 -13.80 -40.89 -17.72
C LEU A 15 -14.65 -39.67 -18.07
N SER A 16 -15.60 -39.89 -18.98
CA SER A 16 -16.71 -39.00 -19.28
C SER A 16 -17.75 -39.11 -18.16
N GLY A 17 -17.84 -38.10 -17.31
CA GLY A 17 -18.89 -37.96 -16.32
C GLY A 17 -19.45 -36.55 -16.37
N THR A 18 -20.55 -36.38 -17.10
CA THR A 18 -21.32 -35.13 -17.21
C THR A 18 -22.27 -35.03 -16.02
N PRO A 19 -22.13 -34.07 -15.09
CA PRO A 19 -23.17 -33.82 -14.11
C PRO A 19 -24.28 -32.94 -14.71
N ALA A 20 -25.52 -33.43 -14.58
CA ALA A 20 -26.74 -32.73 -14.93
C ALA A 20 -26.88 -31.43 -14.14
N ILE A 21 -26.89 -30.30 -14.84
CA ILE A 21 -27.18 -28.98 -14.28
C ILE A 21 -28.69 -28.87 -14.08
N SER A 22 -29.11 -28.93 -12.81
CA SER A 22 -30.46 -28.64 -12.35
C SER A 22 -30.76 -27.15 -12.56
N ARG A 23 -31.69 -26.87 -13.48
CA ARG A 23 -32.26 -25.53 -13.72
C ARG A 23 -33.03 -25.09 -12.46
N ARG A 24 -32.50 -24.10 -11.73
CA ARG A 24 -33.30 -23.27 -10.82
C ARG A 24 -33.85 -22.08 -11.58
N ASN A 25 -35.15 -21.89 -11.39
CA ASN A 25 -35.98 -20.83 -11.93
C ASN A 25 -35.41 -19.44 -11.63
N LEU A 26 -35.18 -18.65 -12.68
CA LEU A 26 -35.12 -17.20 -12.60
C LEU A 26 -36.55 -16.64 -12.55
N PRO A 27 -36.85 -15.67 -11.68
CA PRO A 27 -38.05 -14.86 -11.82
C PRO A 27 -37.88 -13.86 -12.98
N SER A 28 -38.92 -13.76 -13.80
CA SER A 28 -39.06 -12.76 -14.86
C SER A 28 -39.07 -11.36 -14.26
N ILE A 29 -38.12 -10.52 -14.65
CA ILE A 29 -38.21 -9.08 -14.44
C ILE A 29 -38.92 -8.52 -15.67
N ALA A 30 -40.08 -7.95 -15.41
CA ALA A 30 -40.96 -7.32 -16.38
C ALA A 30 -40.30 -6.10 -17.01
N GLU A 31 -40.57 -5.94 -18.30
CA GLU A 31 -40.46 -4.71 -19.05
C GLU A 31 -41.30 -3.61 -18.37
N GLU A 32 -40.68 -2.46 -18.12
CA GLU A 32 -41.39 -1.18 -18.11
C GLU A 32 -40.65 -0.24 -19.06
N ASP A 33 -41.28 -0.06 -20.22
CA ASP A 33 -41.03 0.99 -21.17
C ASP A 33 -41.56 2.34 -20.65
N SER A 34 -40.88 3.41 -21.08
CA SER A 34 -41.40 4.76 -21.30
C SER A 34 -41.70 5.65 -20.08
N LEU A 35 -40.99 6.78 -19.94
CA LEU A 35 -41.39 8.05 -20.57
C LEU A 35 -40.39 9.16 -20.26
N SER A 36 -40.07 9.89 -21.32
CA SER A 36 -39.51 11.24 -21.39
C SER A 36 -40.34 12.30 -20.63
N GLN A 37 -39.66 13.20 -19.91
CA GLN A 37 -40.01 14.63 -19.74
C GLN A 37 -38.85 15.34 -19.01
N THR A 38 -37.98 16.10 -19.69
CA THR A 38 -38.07 17.55 -19.96
C THR A 38 -38.54 18.41 -18.78
N GLY A 39 -37.57 19.08 -18.15
CA GLY A 39 -37.62 20.50 -17.75
C GLY A 39 -38.64 20.94 -16.69
N LEU A 40 -38.13 21.37 -15.52
CA LEU A 40 -38.36 22.72 -15.00
C LEU A 40 -37.44 22.96 -13.79
N GLU A 41 -36.41 23.77 -13.99
CA GLU A 41 -35.70 24.42 -12.88
C GLU A 41 -36.60 25.53 -12.34
N THR A 42 -37.27 25.26 -11.21
CA THR A 42 -37.82 26.33 -10.36
C THR A 42 -36.77 26.70 -9.32
N SER A 43 -36.19 27.88 -9.51
CA SER A 43 -35.55 28.66 -8.45
C SER A 43 -36.47 28.75 -7.25
N GLN A 44 -36.00 28.27 -6.10
CA GLN A 44 -36.51 28.70 -4.80
C GLN A 44 -35.43 29.55 -4.14
N ASP A 45 -35.60 30.86 -4.29
CA ASP A 45 -35.05 31.89 -3.43
C ASP A 45 -35.51 31.63 -1.99
N VAL A 46 -34.64 31.03 -1.18
CA VAL A 46 -34.81 31.01 0.28
C VAL A 46 -34.25 32.33 0.82
N LYS A 47 -35.14 33.31 0.89
CA LYS A 47 -34.97 34.58 1.60
C LYS A 47 -34.93 34.29 3.11
N ILE A 48 -33.74 34.17 3.69
CA ILE A 48 -33.54 34.20 5.15
C ILE A 48 -33.37 35.67 5.55
N GLU A 49 -34.50 36.32 5.82
CA GLU A 49 -34.57 37.61 6.52
C GLU A 49 -34.76 37.34 8.02
N GLY A 50 -33.95 38.00 8.84
CA GLY A 50 -34.27 38.28 10.24
C GLY A 50 -33.62 37.34 11.26
N LEU A 51 -32.44 37.71 11.74
CA LEU A 51 -32.17 37.60 13.16
C LEU A 51 -31.23 38.71 13.61
N ASP A 52 -31.76 39.47 14.54
CA ASP A 52 -31.32 40.78 14.94
C ASP A 52 -29.99 40.74 15.69
N ALA A 53 -29.19 41.75 15.39
CA ALA A 53 -27.95 42.06 16.09
C ALA A 53 -28.28 42.59 17.49
N GLU A 54 -27.83 41.88 18.52
CA GLU A 54 -27.68 42.42 19.87
C GLU A 54 -26.17 42.61 20.15
N PRO A 55 -25.67 43.86 20.31
CA PRO A 55 -24.28 44.11 20.64
C PRO A 55 -24.14 44.17 22.16
N SER A 56 -23.58 43.13 22.76
CA SER A 56 -23.30 43.12 24.20
C SER A 56 -21.92 42.52 24.52
N ALA A 57 -21.18 43.31 25.30
CA ALA A 57 -20.05 42.94 26.14
C ALA A 57 -18.69 42.69 25.45
N THR A 58 -17.94 43.79 25.37
CA THR A 58 -16.49 43.88 25.34
C THR A 58 -15.85 43.09 26.50
N GLU A 59 -15.59 41.80 26.30
CA GLU A 59 -14.77 41.01 27.22
C GLU A 59 -13.28 41.27 26.90
N LYS A 60 -12.65 42.11 27.74
CA LYS A 60 -11.20 42.30 27.78
C LYS A 60 -10.52 41.00 28.19
N ASN A 61 -10.18 40.17 27.22
CA ASN A 61 -9.33 39.00 27.43
C ASN A 61 -7.85 39.44 27.40
N THR A 62 -7.40 40.06 28.48
CA THR A 62 -5.99 40.25 28.81
C THR A 62 -5.46 39.02 29.52
N GLY A 63 -4.91 38.09 28.74
CA GLY A 63 -4.06 36.98 29.20
C GLY A 63 -3.25 36.49 28.00
N LEU A 64 -2.15 37.15 27.61
CA LEU A 64 -0.81 36.92 28.19
C LEU A 64 -0.55 35.44 28.46
N GLY A 65 -0.35 34.70 27.37
CA GLY A 65 0.00 33.28 27.38
C GLY A 65 0.60 32.83 26.04
N GLY A 66 1.70 33.46 25.63
CA GLY A 66 2.65 32.87 24.68
C GLY A 66 2.12 32.61 23.27
N VAL A 67 2.20 33.64 22.42
CA VAL A 67 2.48 33.45 20.99
C VAL A 67 3.90 32.85 20.90
N SER A 68 4.04 31.57 21.27
CA SER A 68 5.31 30.85 21.24
C SER A 68 5.38 30.08 19.94
N ASP A 69 6.28 30.58 19.12
CA ASP A 69 7.01 29.91 18.08
C ASP A 69 6.24 29.27 16.94
N ARG A 70 6.59 29.78 15.76
CA ARG A 70 6.57 29.06 14.50
C ARG A 70 6.72 27.57 14.76
N THR A 71 5.61 26.89 14.53
CA THR A 71 5.37 25.46 14.59
C THR A 71 6.46 24.72 13.85
N GLU A 72 7.59 24.47 14.53
CA GLU A 72 8.58 23.52 14.06
C GLU A 72 7.88 22.20 13.88
N SER A 73 7.81 21.73 12.63
CA SER A 73 7.25 20.43 12.30
C SER A 73 7.96 19.40 13.18
N PRO A 74 7.23 18.59 13.97
CA PRO A 74 7.86 17.67 14.90
C PRO A 74 8.80 16.73 14.14
N THR A 75 10.07 16.74 14.53
CA THR A 75 11.09 15.85 13.96
C THR A 75 10.68 14.38 14.18
N LEU A 76 11.03 13.48 13.26
CA LEU A 76 10.73 12.05 13.37
C LEU A 76 11.14 11.46 14.72
N PHE A 77 12.29 11.86 15.25
CA PHE A 77 12.76 11.43 16.58
C PHE A 77 11.84 11.88 17.73
N LYS A 78 11.24 13.07 17.63
CA LYS A 78 10.28 13.58 18.62
C LYS A 78 8.99 12.77 18.58
N ILE A 79 8.50 12.46 17.38
CA ILE A 79 7.34 11.57 17.18
C ILE A 79 7.65 10.17 17.72
N ALA A 80 8.80 9.59 17.36
CA ALA A 80 9.21 8.27 17.85
C ALA A 80 9.33 8.23 19.39
N LYS A 81 9.90 9.27 20.01
CA LYS A 81 9.99 9.38 21.48
C LYS A 81 8.61 9.53 22.13
N MET A 82 7.69 10.25 21.49
CA MET A 82 6.31 10.41 21.93
C MET A 82 5.55 9.08 21.88
N VAL A 83 5.61 8.38 20.74
CA VAL A 83 5.05 7.04 20.55
C VAL A 83 5.62 6.05 21.57
N TRP A 84 6.94 6.08 21.80
CA TRP A 84 7.57 5.23 22.82
C TRP A 84 7.04 5.51 24.23
N LYS A 85 6.75 6.78 24.55
CA LYS A 85 6.23 7.18 25.86
C LYS A 85 4.76 6.81 26.06
N GLU A 86 3.95 6.93 25.01
CA GLU A 86 2.50 6.70 25.07
C GLU A 86 2.11 5.22 24.88
N ASP A 87 2.70 4.55 23.89
CA ASP A 87 2.33 3.19 23.49
C ASP A 87 3.32 2.10 23.95
N GLN A 88 4.45 2.49 24.57
CA GLN A 88 5.49 1.58 25.05
C GLN A 88 6.02 0.62 23.96
N LEU A 89 6.50 -0.56 24.36
CA LEU A 89 6.95 -1.61 23.45
C LEU A 89 5.82 -2.13 22.57
N GLU A 90 4.59 -2.21 23.09
CA GLU A 90 3.43 -2.73 22.36
C GLU A 90 3.16 -1.96 21.07
N GLY A 91 3.23 -0.62 21.09
CA GLY A 91 3.10 0.21 19.89
C GLY A 91 4.19 -0.05 18.86
N THR A 92 5.43 -0.20 19.33
CA THR A 92 6.58 -0.47 18.44
C THR A 92 6.44 -1.84 17.76
N PHE A 93 5.93 -2.85 18.48
CA PHE A 93 5.69 -4.18 17.94
C PHE A 93 4.55 -4.23 16.90
N LYS A 94 3.55 -3.33 16.95
CA LYS A 94 2.46 -3.30 15.97
C LYS A 94 2.95 -3.18 14.52
N GLY A 95 4.02 -2.40 14.28
CA GLY A 95 4.60 -2.23 12.95
C GLY A 95 5.63 -3.31 12.61
N ILE A 96 6.45 -3.71 13.59
CA ILE A 96 7.53 -4.67 13.37
C ILE A 96 7.00 -6.06 13.06
N VAL A 97 5.96 -6.54 13.77
CA VAL A 97 5.47 -7.92 13.60
C VAL A 97 4.90 -8.18 12.20
N PRO A 98 3.98 -7.35 11.65
CA PRO A 98 3.52 -7.54 10.27
C PRO A 98 4.65 -7.40 9.25
N GLY A 99 5.59 -6.47 9.48
CA GLY A 99 6.75 -6.29 8.61
C GLY A 99 7.67 -7.51 8.58
N LEU A 100 7.97 -8.10 9.75
CA LEU A 100 8.74 -9.34 9.85
C LEU A 100 7.99 -10.52 9.26
N PHE A 101 6.68 -10.62 9.51
CA PHE A 101 5.83 -11.65 8.92
C PHE A 101 5.83 -11.57 7.40
N LEU A 102 5.70 -10.36 6.84
CA LEU A 102 5.80 -10.10 5.41
C LEU A 102 7.20 -10.49 4.90
N SER A 103 8.26 -10.03 5.57
CA SER A 103 9.64 -10.38 5.21
C SER A 103 9.90 -11.89 5.26
N LEU A 104 9.25 -12.62 6.17
CA LEU A 104 9.37 -14.07 6.31
C LEU A 104 8.57 -14.80 5.22
N LEU A 105 7.34 -14.36 4.94
CA LEU A 105 6.51 -14.96 3.90
C LEU A 105 7.14 -14.76 2.52
N PHE A 106 7.76 -13.61 2.32
CA PHE A 106 8.53 -13.27 1.14
C PHE A 106 10.03 -13.41 1.38
N ALA A 107 10.48 -14.45 2.12
CA ALA A 107 11.84 -14.77 2.62
C ALA A 107 13.05 -14.47 1.70
N ARG A 108 12.81 -14.17 0.42
CA ARG A 108 13.77 -13.58 -0.51
C ARG A 108 13.85 -12.04 -0.47
N GLY A 109 13.41 -11.40 0.62
CA GLY A 109 13.72 -9.99 0.91
C GLY A 109 12.78 -8.96 0.28
N TYR A 110 11.49 -9.27 0.12
CA TYR A 110 10.51 -8.31 -0.41
C TYR A 110 10.12 -7.26 0.66
N ILE A 111 10.99 -6.26 0.86
CA ILE A 111 10.81 -5.23 1.91
C ILE A 111 10.02 -4.01 1.39
N SER A 112 9.74 -3.93 0.10
CA SER A 112 9.03 -2.80 -0.52
C SER A 112 8.50 -3.23 -1.90
N PRO A 113 7.44 -2.59 -2.45
CA PRO A 113 7.09 -2.73 -3.87
C PRO A 113 8.19 -2.23 -4.82
N ALA A 114 9.31 -1.75 -4.28
CA ALA A 114 10.56 -1.56 -5.00
C ALA A 114 10.91 -2.80 -5.85
N PRO A 115 11.58 -2.61 -6.99
CA PRO A 115 11.70 -3.58 -8.08
C PRO A 115 12.55 -4.82 -7.78
N VAL A 116 12.69 -5.26 -6.53
CA VAL A 116 13.55 -6.37 -6.12
C VAL A 116 13.01 -7.75 -6.55
N THR A 117 11.91 -7.80 -7.34
CA THR A 117 11.34 -9.01 -7.95
C THR A 117 12.25 -9.68 -9.00
N PHE A 118 13.48 -9.18 -9.20
CA PHE A 118 14.46 -9.56 -10.21
C PHE A 118 14.83 -11.04 -10.34
N LEU A 119 14.57 -11.86 -9.32
CA LEU A 119 15.00 -13.26 -9.27
C LEU A 119 13.85 -14.26 -9.41
N GLN A 120 12.60 -13.81 -9.58
CA GLN A 120 11.45 -14.70 -9.68
C GLN A 120 11.03 -15.00 -11.12
N SER A 121 10.49 -16.20 -11.34
CA SER A 121 9.90 -16.60 -12.62
C SER A 121 8.70 -15.71 -12.95
N LYS A 122 8.54 -15.32 -14.23
CA LYS A 122 7.45 -14.44 -14.69
C LYS A 122 6.06 -14.92 -14.23
N TYR A 123 5.87 -16.24 -14.13
CA TYR A 123 4.61 -16.85 -13.71
C TYR A 123 4.32 -16.72 -12.21
N THR A 124 5.34 -16.62 -11.38
CA THR A 124 5.16 -16.42 -9.93
C THR A 124 4.96 -14.94 -9.61
N VAL A 125 5.44 -14.00 -10.43
CA VAL A 125 5.33 -12.56 -10.12
C VAL A 125 3.88 -12.11 -9.88
N ILE A 126 2.93 -12.52 -10.72
CA ILE A 126 1.53 -12.08 -10.62
C ILE A 126 0.86 -12.52 -9.30
N PRO A 127 0.79 -13.83 -8.96
CA PRO A 127 0.12 -14.26 -7.73
C PRO A 127 0.81 -13.73 -6.46
N TYR A 128 2.14 -13.61 -6.47
CA TYR A 128 2.88 -13.05 -5.34
C TYR A 128 2.59 -11.55 -5.16
N ASN A 129 2.51 -10.77 -6.24
CA ASN A 129 2.12 -9.35 -6.16
C ASN A 129 0.68 -9.19 -5.67
N LEU A 130 -0.25 -10.02 -6.13
CA LEU A 130 -1.63 -9.97 -5.64
C LEU A 130 -1.73 -10.27 -4.15
N LEU A 131 -1.04 -11.32 -3.68
CA LEU A 131 -0.95 -11.65 -2.26
C LEU A 131 -0.28 -10.53 -1.46
N TYR A 132 0.78 -9.95 -2.01
CA TYR A 132 1.50 -8.82 -1.40
C TYR A 132 0.58 -7.62 -1.18
N ILE A 133 -0.22 -7.25 -2.18
CA ILE A 133 -1.18 -6.14 -2.09
C ILE A 133 -2.15 -6.34 -0.93
N VAL A 134 -2.72 -7.54 -0.80
CA VAL A 134 -3.65 -7.87 0.29
C VAL A 134 -2.97 -7.71 1.66
N LEU A 135 -1.75 -8.25 1.80
CA LEU A 135 -0.99 -8.19 3.03
C LEU A 135 -0.50 -6.77 3.34
N LEU A 136 -0.19 -5.97 2.33
CA LEU A 136 0.25 -4.59 2.48
C LEU A 136 -0.88 -3.71 3.01
N VAL A 137 -2.08 -3.82 2.43
CA VAL A 137 -3.27 -3.10 2.92
C VAL A 137 -3.57 -3.48 4.37
N ALA A 138 -3.54 -4.78 4.68
CA ALA A 138 -3.71 -5.24 6.06
C ALA A 138 -2.64 -4.63 6.98
N THR A 139 -1.39 -4.63 6.57
CA THR A 139 -0.26 -4.09 7.34
C THR A 139 -0.41 -2.59 7.60
N TYR A 140 -0.75 -1.80 6.58
CA TYR A 140 -0.95 -0.36 6.76
C TYR A 140 -2.11 -0.06 7.73
N ARG A 141 -3.19 -0.83 7.65
CA ARG A 141 -4.33 -0.68 8.57
C ARG A 141 -4.03 -1.13 10.00
N VAL A 142 -3.20 -2.17 10.18
CA VAL A 142 -2.64 -2.52 11.50
C VAL A 142 -1.85 -1.34 12.06
N ILE A 143 -0.96 -0.75 11.26
CA ILE A 143 -0.06 0.33 11.69
C ILE A 143 -0.83 1.58 12.11
N VAL A 144 -1.88 1.96 11.36
CA VAL A 144 -2.67 3.16 11.68
C VAL A 144 -3.75 2.91 12.75
N SER A 145 -3.96 1.67 13.18
CA SER A 145 -5.03 1.37 14.14
C SER A 145 -4.70 1.95 15.52
N PRO A 146 -5.55 2.85 16.06
CA PRO A 146 -5.30 3.48 17.36
C PRO A 146 -5.49 2.49 18.53
N HIS A 147 -6.20 1.39 18.29
CA HIS A 147 -6.54 0.44 19.34
C HIS A 147 -5.32 -0.37 19.79
N LYS A 148 -5.22 -0.66 21.09
CA LYS A 148 -4.23 -1.60 21.62
C LYS A 148 -4.60 -3.01 21.16
N ILE A 149 -3.89 -3.51 20.15
CA ILE A 149 -4.16 -4.82 19.57
C ILE A 149 -3.46 -5.89 20.41
N ARG A 150 -4.22 -6.86 20.90
CA ARG A 150 -3.66 -8.08 21.50
C ARG A 150 -3.26 -9.03 20.37
N LEU A 151 -1.96 -9.19 20.15
CA LEU A 151 -1.40 -10.12 19.14
C LEU A 151 -1.86 -11.58 19.33
N SER A 152 -2.25 -11.97 20.54
CA SER A 152 -2.77 -13.31 20.85
C SER A 152 -4.16 -13.59 20.29
N ALA A 153 -4.92 -12.57 19.89
CA ALA A 153 -6.29 -12.69 19.41
C ALA A 153 -6.43 -12.20 17.95
N PRO A 154 -5.85 -12.89 16.96
CA PRO A 154 -5.85 -12.43 15.56
C PRO A 154 -7.27 -12.25 15.00
N LYS A 155 -8.25 -13.05 15.44
CA LYS A 155 -9.64 -12.93 15.01
C LYS A 155 -10.29 -11.62 15.48
N GLU A 156 -10.00 -11.19 16.70
CA GLU A 156 -10.46 -9.89 17.22
C GLU A 156 -9.75 -8.75 16.51
N MET A 157 -8.44 -8.88 16.28
CA MET A 157 -7.66 -7.93 15.49
C MET A 157 -8.25 -7.72 14.09
N PHE A 158 -8.57 -8.80 13.35
CA PHE A 158 -9.20 -8.68 12.03
C PHE A 158 -10.59 -8.02 12.10
N ARG A 159 -11.36 -8.25 13.17
CA ARG A 159 -12.66 -7.60 13.38
C ARG A 159 -12.52 -6.11 13.70
N LEU A 160 -11.44 -5.71 14.36
CA LEU A 160 -11.15 -4.31 14.69
C LEU A 160 -10.57 -3.53 13.49
N ILE A 161 -9.79 -4.21 12.63
CA ILE A 161 -9.11 -3.59 11.49
C ILE A 161 -10.01 -3.46 10.28
N PHE A 162 -10.88 -4.45 10.05
CA PHE A 162 -11.75 -4.51 8.89
C PHE A 162 -13.20 -4.37 9.31
N THR A 163 -13.92 -3.46 8.65
CA THR A 163 -15.35 -3.28 8.87
C THR A 163 -16.12 -4.56 8.52
N GLU A 164 -17.34 -4.73 9.04
CA GLU A 164 -18.16 -5.92 8.70
C GLU A 164 -18.36 -6.03 7.17
N TYR A 165 -18.50 -4.88 6.50
CA TYR A 165 -18.65 -4.79 5.06
C TYR A 165 -17.42 -5.32 4.31
N GLU A 166 -16.22 -4.90 4.70
CA GLU A 166 -14.96 -5.32 4.07
C GLU A 166 -14.68 -6.81 4.27
N ARG A 167 -15.01 -7.35 5.46
CA ARG A 167 -14.87 -8.79 5.74
C ARG A 167 -15.77 -9.66 4.87
N ARG A 168 -16.97 -9.19 4.53
CA ARG A 168 -17.89 -9.91 3.64
C ARG A 168 -17.47 -9.84 2.17
N ASN A 169 -16.78 -8.77 1.76
CA ASN A 169 -16.42 -8.54 0.36
C ASN A 169 -14.97 -8.02 0.21
N PRO A 170 -13.94 -8.84 0.48
CA PRO A 170 -12.54 -8.39 0.46
C PRO A 170 -12.08 -7.90 -0.92
N LEU A 171 -12.69 -8.37 -2.01
CA LEU A 171 -12.36 -7.92 -3.35
C LEU A 171 -12.86 -6.51 -3.65
N ARG A 172 -13.98 -6.10 -3.04
CA ARG A 172 -14.52 -4.74 -3.23
C ARG A 172 -13.64 -3.68 -2.59
N LEU A 173 -12.86 -4.03 -1.57
CA LEU A 173 -11.86 -3.15 -0.97
C LEU A 173 -10.89 -2.62 -2.04
N PHE A 174 -10.40 -3.49 -2.93
CA PHE A 174 -9.46 -3.09 -3.99
C PHE A 174 -10.10 -2.20 -5.05
N GLN A 175 -11.39 -2.40 -5.33
CA GLN A 175 -12.11 -1.65 -6.33
C GLN A 175 -12.49 -0.24 -5.82
N TYR A 176 -13.02 -0.13 -4.61
CA TYR A 176 -13.46 1.15 -4.05
C TYR A 176 -12.31 2.05 -3.60
N SER A 177 -11.23 1.48 -3.05
CA SER A 177 -10.06 2.25 -2.63
C SER A 177 -9.28 2.83 -3.83
N GLY A 178 -9.54 2.38 -5.06
CA GLY A 178 -8.77 2.80 -6.24
C GLY A 178 -7.30 2.35 -6.21
N ILE A 179 -6.94 1.50 -5.25
CA ILE A 179 -5.57 1.03 -5.01
C ILE A 179 -5.06 0.12 -6.14
N ALA A 180 -5.96 -0.50 -6.90
CA ALA A 180 -5.60 -1.38 -8.01
C ALA A 180 -4.81 -0.65 -9.11
N MET A 181 -5.13 0.62 -9.38
CA MET A 181 -4.47 1.41 -10.43
C MET A 181 -2.98 1.67 -10.16
N PRO A 182 -2.57 2.25 -9.02
CA PRO A 182 -1.16 2.45 -8.73
C PRO A 182 -0.37 1.15 -8.63
N PHE A 183 -0.99 0.06 -8.16
CA PHE A 183 -0.34 -1.25 -8.17
C PHE A 183 -0.12 -1.80 -9.57
N LEU A 184 -1.14 -1.71 -10.44
CA LEU A 184 -0.98 -2.12 -11.83
C LEU A 184 0.10 -1.30 -12.53
N TYR A 185 0.15 0.01 -12.26
CA TYR A 185 1.23 0.88 -12.73
C TYR A 185 2.61 0.40 -12.25
N GLY A 186 2.76 0.10 -10.96
CA GLY A 186 4.01 -0.44 -10.40
C GLY A 186 4.42 -1.78 -11.05
N ILE A 187 3.49 -2.71 -11.21
CA ILE A 187 3.73 -4.01 -11.86
C ILE A 187 4.13 -3.82 -13.32
N CYS A 188 3.42 -2.97 -14.07
CA CYS A 188 3.74 -2.67 -15.46
C CYS A 188 5.12 -2.04 -15.59
N LEU A 189 5.47 -1.10 -14.71
CA LEU A 189 6.77 -0.44 -14.71
C LEU A 189 7.89 -1.45 -14.39
N ASP A 190 7.71 -2.31 -13.40
CA ASP A 190 8.68 -3.35 -13.05
C ASP A 190 8.89 -4.35 -14.19
N MET A 191 7.79 -4.91 -14.73
CA MET A 191 7.85 -5.93 -15.78
C MET A 191 8.33 -5.40 -17.13
N LEU A 192 7.87 -4.23 -17.55
CA LEU A 192 8.11 -3.73 -18.90
C LEU A 192 9.38 -2.87 -18.99
N VAL A 193 9.64 -2.06 -17.97
CA VAL A 193 10.74 -1.08 -18.02
C VAL A 193 11.95 -1.63 -17.29
N ILE A 194 11.79 -2.03 -16.03
CA ILE A 194 12.94 -2.37 -15.18
C ILE A 194 13.57 -3.70 -15.58
N GLN A 195 12.76 -4.75 -15.81
CA GLN A 195 13.29 -6.03 -16.29
C GLN A 195 13.99 -5.88 -17.65
N LYS A 196 13.42 -5.09 -18.58
CA LYS A 196 14.04 -4.85 -19.90
C LYS A 196 15.34 -4.06 -19.80
N LEU A 197 15.38 -3.02 -18.97
CA LEU A 197 16.62 -2.28 -18.73
C LEU A 197 17.69 -3.17 -18.11
N ARG A 198 17.33 -4.03 -17.17
CA ARG A 198 18.26 -4.99 -16.56
C ARG A 198 18.78 -6.01 -17.57
N ASP A 199 17.90 -6.61 -18.36
CA ASP A 199 18.29 -7.56 -19.42
C ASP A 199 19.25 -6.90 -20.43
N MET A 200 19.07 -5.61 -20.69
CA MET A 200 19.96 -4.81 -21.55
C MET A 200 21.32 -4.52 -20.91
N ILE A 201 21.38 -4.32 -19.59
CA ILE A 201 22.64 -4.10 -18.86
C ILE A 201 23.45 -5.41 -18.74
N GLY A 202 22.75 -6.55 -18.70
CA GLY A 202 23.34 -7.88 -18.52
C GLY A 202 23.58 -8.22 -17.05
N PRO A 203 23.89 -9.50 -16.75
CA PRO A 203 24.21 -9.93 -15.39
C PRO A 203 25.46 -9.22 -14.87
N VAL A 204 25.47 -8.87 -13.58
CA VAL A 204 26.69 -8.46 -12.88
C VAL A 204 27.39 -9.72 -12.44
N ASP A 205 28.53 -10.02 -13.06
CA ASP A 205 29.46 -10.99 -12.51
C ASP A 205 30.06 -10.35 -11.26
N THR A 206 29.70 -10.88 -10.09
CA THR A 206 30.23 -10.33 -8.84
C THR A 206 31.74 -10.50 -8.85
N PRO A 207 32.52 -9.49 -8.43
CA PRO A 207 33.98 -9.60 -8.38
C PRO A 207 34.46 -10.73 -7.45
N PHE A 208 33.57 -11.26 -6.61
CA PHE A 208 33.83 -12.35 -5.68
C PHE A 208 33.57 -13.75 -6.26
N ASN A 209 32.93 -13.85 -7.43
CA ASN A 209 32.81 -15.11 -8.15
C ASN A 209 33.83 -15.09 -9.29
N PRO A 210 35.09 -15.51 -9.04
CA PRO A 210 36.05 -15.66 -10.11
C PRO A 210 35.45 -16.60 -11.18
N PRO A 211 35.63 -16.30 -12.47
CA PRO A 211 35.29 -17.24 -13.52
C PRO A 211 35.90 -18.59 -13.19
N GLU A 212 35.08 -19.64 -13.25
CA GLU A 212 35.43 -21.01 -12.83
C GLU A 212 36.65 -21.57 -13.60
N ASP A 213 36.98 -20.94 -14.73
CA ASP A 213 38.07 -21.32 -15.63
C ASP A 213 39.44 -20.65 -15.33
N ILE A 214 39.56 -19.78 -14.32
CA ILE A 214 40.84 -19.11 -14.05
C ILE A 214 41.81 -20.05 -13.32
N GLN A 215 42.87 -20.47 -14.01
CA GLN A 215 43.99 -21.20 -13.40
C GLN A 215 44.70 -20.33 -12.34
N PRO A 216 45.10 -20.91 -11.18
CA PRO A 216 45.72 -20.16 -10.08
C PRO A 216 47.06 -19.49 -10.45
N SER A 217 47.72 -19.93 -11.54
CA SER A 217 48.94 -19.32 -12.08
C SER A 217 48.70 -17.93 -12.69
N GLU A 218 47.46 -17.56 -13.00
CA GLU A 218 47.10 -16.28 -13.63
C GLU A 218 46.44 -15.26 -12.67
N ALA A 219 46.48 -15.50 -11.36
CA ALA A 219 45.82 -14.65 -10.35
C ALA A 219 46.20 -13.16 -10.41
N TYR A 220 47.39 -12.82 -10.91
CA TYR A 220 47.84 -11.43 -11.08
C TYR A 220 47.02 -10.65 -12.15
N LYS A 221 46.42 -11.35 -13.13
CA LYS A 221 45.52 -10.73 -14.11
C LYS A 221 44.25 -10.19 -13.45
N MET A 222 43.88 -10.67 -12.27
CA MET A 222 42.76 -10.17 -11.47
C MET A 222 43.04 -8.78 -10.90
N ILE A 223 44.30 -8.48 -10.57
CA ILE A 223 44.74 -7.17 -10.04
C ILE A 223 44.89 -6.15 -11.17
N LEU A 224 45.31 -6.58 -12.36
CA LEU A 224 45.47 -5.72 -13.54
C LEU A 224 44.24 -5.61 -14.43
N TYR A 225 43.17 -6.37 -14.15
CA TYR A 225 41.93 -6.26 -14.92
C TYR A 225 41.42 -4.82 -14.82
N PRO A 226 41.00 -4.18 -15.93
CA PRO A 226 40.43 -2.85 -15.85
C PRO A 226 39.18 -2.92 -14.97
N ILE A 227 39.28 -2.40 -13.74
CA ILE A 227 38.19 -2.35 -12.75
C ILE A 227 37.04 -1.47 -13.27
N TRP A 228 37.35 -0.53 -14.16
CA TRP A 228 36.43 0.47 -14.69
C TRP A 228 35.16 -0.08 -15.37
N PRO A 229 35.22 -1.02 -16.34
CA PRO A 229 34.03 -1.60 -16.95
C PRO A 229 33.11 -2.31 -15.96
N GLU A 230 33.63 -3.04 -14.97
CA GLU A 230 32.79 -3.72 -13.98
C GLU A 230 32.21 -2.73 -12.96
N LEU A 231 33.01 -1.73 -12.54
CA LEU A 231 32.54 -0.66 -11.67
C LEU A 231 31.39 0.14 -12.32
N ARG A 232 31.44 0.36 -13.64
CA ARG A 232 30.35 1.02 -14.38
C ARG A 232 29.06 0.20 -14.32
N LYS A 233 29.15 -1.13 -14.44
CA LYS A 233 27.98 -2.02 -14.41
C LYS A 233 27.36 -2.04 -13.01
N ILE A 234 28.20 -2.12 -11.97
CA ILE A 234 27.77 -2.04 -10.57
C ILE A 234 27.09 -0.70 -10.29
N ALA A 235 27.73 0.41 -10.69
CA ALA A 235 27.17 1.75 -10.53
C ALA A 235 25.83 1.90 -11.25
N LEU A 236 25.69 1.37 -12.47
CA LEU A 236 24.43 1.41 -13.22
C LEU A 236 23.34 0.55 -12.56
N HIS A 237 23.70 -0.62 -12.04
CA HIS A 237 22.80 -1.48 -11.27
C HIS A 237 22.33 -0.86 -9.96
N LEU A 238 23.12 0.04 -9.36
CA LEU A 238 22.75 0.80 -8.16
C LEU A 238 21.92 2.04 -8.49
N LEU A 239 22.32 2.78 -9.52
CA LEU A 239 21.69 4.05 -9.91
C LEU A 239 20.31 3.85 -10.54
N MET A 240 20.13 2.74 -11.26
CA MET A 240 18.86 2.38 -11.88
C MET A 240 17.72 2.22 -10.84
N PRO A 241 17.79 1.35 -9.82
CA PRO A 241 16.73 1.22 -8.83
C PRO A 241 16.57 2.51 -8.01
N ALA A 242 17.66 3.22 -7.70
CA ALA A 242 17.59 4.53 -7.04
C ALA A 242 16.71 5.53 -7.81
N PHE A 243 16.90 5.60 -9.13
CA PHE A 243 16.13 6.46 -10.02
C PHE A 243 14.65 6.04 -10.07
N PHE A 244 14.37 4.74 -10.23
CA PHE A 244 12.99 4.27 -10.25
C PHE A 244 12.28 4.43 -8.91
N THR A 245 12.99 4.29 -7.78
CA THR A 245 12.43 4.58 -6.46
C THR A 245 12.07 6.06 -6.31
N LEU A 246 12.84 6.98 -6.89
CA LEU A 246 12.46 8.39 -6.90
C LEU A 246 11.18 8.64 -7.71
N ILE A 247 10.97 7.91 -8.81
CA ILE A 247 9.74 7.98 -9.62
C ILE A 247 8.56 7.32 -8.91
N LEU A 248 8.77 6.19 -8.23
CA LEU A 248 7.73 5.40 -7.57
C LEU A 248 7.35 5.94 -6.18
N SER A 249 8.23 6.67 -5.51
CA SER A 249 7.97 7.28 -4.19
C SER A 249 6.62 8.01 -4.08
N PRO A 250 6.23 8.93 -5.00
CA PRO A 250 4.92 9.57 -4.91
C PRO A 250 3.77 8.57 -5.06
N VAL A 251 3.93 7.52 -5.87
CA VAL A 251 2.93 6.47 -6.05
C VAL A 251 2.75 5.69 -4.75
N ASP A 252 3.84 5.32 -4.08
CA ASP A 252 3.79 4.62 -2.80
C ASP A 252 3.07 5.43 -1.72
N VAL A 253 3.33 6.75 -1.65
CA VAL A 253 2.62 7.63 -0.71
C VAL A 253 1.12 7.64 -0.99
N ILE A 254 0.71 7.74 -2.26
CA ILE A 254 -0.71 7.69 -2.63
C ILE A 254 -1.31 6.32 -2.28
N VAL A 255 -0.61 5.21 -2.54
CA VAL A 255 -1.04 3.85 -2.18
C VAL A 255 -1.26 3.74 -0.68
N THR A 256 -0.33 4.25 0.14
CA THR A 256 -0.47 4.21 1.59
C THR A 256 -1.69 5.00 2.06
N ARG A 257 -1.93 6.19 1.49
CA ARG A 257 -3.09 7.03 1.81
C ARG A 257 -4.40 6.33 1.44
N LEU A 258 -4.49 5.74 0.24
CA LEU A 258 -5.68 5.02 -0.21
C LEU A 258 -5.93 3.73 0.59
N ALA A 259 -4.87 3.01 0.97
CA ALA A 259 -4.98 1.78 1.77
C ALA A 259 -5.52 2.03 3.19
N VAL A 260 -5.18 3.18 3.76
CA VAL A 260 -5.58 3.60 5.11
C VAL A 260 -7.04 4.05 5.16
N GLN A 261 -7.64 4.43 4.03
CA GLN A 261 -9.02 4.93 4.05
C GLN A 261 -10.01 3.84 4.47
N PRO A 262 -10.92 4.14 5.42
CA PRO A 262 -12.05 3.27 5.71
C PRO A 262 -12.99 3.23 4.51
N VAL A 263 -13.36 2.04 4.05
CA VAL A 263 -14.40 1.90 3.03
C VAL A 263 -15.74 2.09 3.70
N HIS A 264 -16.38 3.24 3.46
CA HIS A 264 -17.73 3.49 3.90
C HIS A 264 -18.70 2.75 2.97
N GLY A 265 -19.55 1.91 3.56
CA GLY A 265 -20.65 1.28 2.84
C GLY A 265 -21.68 2.33 2.38
N PRO A 266 -22.68 1.92 1.58
CA PRO A 266 -23.80 2.81 1.27
C PRO A 266 -24.43 3.33 2.57
N PRO A 267 -24.88 4.59 2.60
CA PRO A 267 -25.37 5.27 3.81
C PRO A 267 -26.56 4.56 4.48
N SER A 268 -27.20 3.62 3.79
CA SER A 268 -28.31 2.82 4.31
C SER A 268 -27.91 1.72 5.30
N ALA A 269 -26.62 1.38 5.42
CA ALA A 269 -26.15 0.29 6.29
C ALA A 269 -25.55 0.74 7.64
N SER A 270 -25.39 2.05 7.87
CA SER A 270 -24.46 2.58 8.89
C SER A 270 -25.07 2.98 10.23
N THR A 271 -26.37 2.73 10.49
CA THR A 271 -26.97 3.17 11.76
C THR A 271 -26.46 2.34 12.95
N GLU A 272 -26.34 1.02 12.81
CA GLU A 272 -25.94 0.15 13.94
C GLU A 272 -24.43 0.19 14.25
N GLU A 273 -23.55 0.33 13.25
CA GLU A 273 -22.10 0.42 13.50
C GLU A 273 -21.68 1.75 14.17
N ARG A 274 -22.36 2.87 13.84
CA ARG A 274 -22.11 4.18 14.50
C ARG A 274 -22.45 4.17 15.98
N ASP A 275 -23.46 3.41 16.38
CA ASP A 275 -23.93 3.40 17.76
C ASP A 275 -23.02 2.58 18.68
N VAL A 276 -22.32 1.56 18.14
CA VAL A 276 -21.29 0.81 18.88
C VAL A 276 -20.03 1.66 19.10
N GLU A 277 -19.63 2.47 18.12
CA GLU A 277 -18.50 3.39 18.26
C GLU A 277 -18.81 4.54 19.24
N LYS A 278 -20.05 5.04 19.26
CA LYS A 278 -20.52 6.00 20.27
C LYS A 278 -20.54 5.44 21.69
N ASN A 279 -20.73 4.15 21.86
CA ASN A 279 -20.72 3.51 23.18
C ASN A 279 -19.29 3.16 23.65
N SER A 280 -18.33 2.96 22.74
CA SER A 280 -16.92 2.76 23.10
C SER A 280 -16.16 4.05 23.41
N THR A 281 -16.70 5.23 23.02
CA THR A 281 -16.15 6.55 23.38
C THR A 281 -16.16 6.89 24.88
N LEU A 282 -16.84 6.10 25.72
CA LEU A 282 -16.82 6.31 27.17
C LEU A 282 -15.51 5.89 27.86
N MET A 283 -14.58 5.23 27.15
CA MET A 283 -13.37 4.69 27.80
C MET A 283 -12.07 4.79 26.97
N ALA A 284 -12.12 5.21 25.71
CA ALA A 284 -10.92 5.45 24.93
C ALA A 284 -10.46 6.91 25.11
N PRO A 285 -9.24 7.19 25.60
CA PRO A 285 -8.71 8.55 25.63
C PRO A 285 -8.71 9.14 24.20
N PRO A 286 -8.89 10.46 24.05
CA PRO A 286 -8.98 11.11 22.75
C PRO A 286 -7.73 10.79 21.94
N SER A 287 -7.86 9.83 21.03
CA SER A 287 -6.75 9.41 20.18
C SER A 287 -6.49 10.52 19.17
N TYR A 288 -5.26 11.00 19.11
CA TYR A 288 -4.79 12.05 18.19
C TYR A 288 -5.00 11.73 16.70
N LEU A 289 -5.50 10.53 16.37
CA LEU A 289 -5.91 10.10 15.04
C LEU A 289 -7.35 10.49 14.66
N HIS A 290 -8.13 11.11 15.54
CA HIS A 290 -9.50 11.56 15.24
C HIS A 290 -9.56 12.71 14.20
N LEU A 291 -8.42 13.24 13.74
CA LEU A 291 -8.33 14.20 12.64
C LEU A 291 -8.73 13.60 11.27
N THR A 292 -8.88 12.28 11.13
CA THR A 292 -9.23 11.65 9.84
C THR A 292 -10.74 11.49 9.60
N THR A 293 -11.62 11.76 10.57
CA THR A 293 -13.07 11.57 10.38
C THR A 293 -13.72 12.71 9.60
N GLU A 294 -13.12 13.90 9.58
CA GLU A 294 -13.62 15.05 8.82
C GLU A 294 -13.15 15.07 7.36
N GLN A 295 -12.09 14.34 7.02
CA GLN A 295 -11.53 14.36 5.68
C GLN A 295 -12.38 13.49 4.74
N GLN A 296 -12.92 14.10 3.69
CA GLN A 296 -13.69 13.38 2.69
C GLN A 296 -12.85 12.24 2.07
N PRO A 297 -13.41 11.03 1.92
CA PRO A 297 -12.72 9.92 1.26
C PRO A 297 -12.20 10.31 -0.12
N TYR A 298 -11.09 9.70 -0.55
CA TYR A 298 -10.59 9.91 -1.91
C TYR A 298 -11.41 9.03 -2.85
N HIS A 299 -11.80 9.56 -3.99
CA HIS A 299 -12.55 8.79 -4.99
C HIS A 299 -11.64 7.95 -5.90
N GLY A 300 -10.32 8.17 -5.82
CA GLY A 300 -9.34 7.37 -6.55
C GLY A 300 -7.94 7.97 -6.51
N PHE A 301 -7.05 7.38 -7.30
CA PHE A 301 -5.63 7.76 -7.37
C PHE A 301 -5.41 9.23 -7.76
N VAL A 302 -6.08 9.71 -8.80
CA VAL A 302 -5.91 11.08 -9.32
C VAL A 302 -6.46 12.12 -8.33
N ASP A 303 -7.62 11.86 -7.74
CA ASP A 303 -8.21 12.72 -6.72
C ASP A 303 -7.31 12.82 -5.49
N CYS A 304 -6.79 11.68 -5.00
CA CYS A 304 -5.81 11.64 -3.91
C CYS A 304 -4.56 12.47 -4.22
N PHE A 305 -3.99 12.33 -5.43
CA PHE A 305 -2.83 13.11 -5.84
C PHE A 305 -3.10 14.62 -5.88
N ILE A 306 -4.22 15.05 -6.48
CA ILE A 306 -4.59 16.46 -6.60
C ILE A 306 -4.81 17.08 -5.21
N ARG A 307 -5.49 16.35 -4.31
CA ARG A 307 -5.73 16.82 -2.94
C ARG A 307 -4.43 16.91 -2.13
N ILE A 308 -3.58 15.89 -2.13
CA ILE A 308 -2.27 15.97 -1.44
C ILE A 308 -1.46 17.15 -1.97
N ARG A 309 -1.43 17.35 -3.29
CA ARG A 309 -0.71 18.47 -3.90
C ARG A 309 -1.27 19.84 -3.51
N SER A 310 -2.58 19.98 -3.41
CA SER A 310 -3.23 21.27 -3.10
C SER A 310 -3.27 21.58 -1.60
N GLU A 311 -3.45 20.57 -0.76
CA GLU A 311 -3.55 20.69 0.70
C GLU A 311 -2.19 20.69 1.40
N GLU A 312 -1.30 19.75 1.03
CA GLU A 312 -0.04 19.49 1.75
C GLU A 312 1.21 19.92 0.95
N GLY A 313 1.06 20.10 -0.36
CA GLY A 313 2.15 20.46 -1.28
C GLY A 313 2.95 19.26 -1.80
N MET A 314 3.73 19.50 -2.86
CA MET A 314 4.51 18.45 -3.53
C MET A 314 5.58 17.80 -2.66
N GLY A 315 6.10 18.52 -1.65
CA GLY A 315 7.14 18.00 -0.76
C GLY A 315 6.67 16.79 0.05
N THR A 316 5.37 16.69 0.35
CA THR A 316 4.82 15.61 1.17
C THR A 316 4.85 14.26 0.47
N LEU A 317 4.72 14.23 -0.86
CA LEU A 317 4.86 13.02 -1.68
C LEU A 317 6.27 12.40 -1.62
N TYR A 318 7.27 13.18 -1.22
CA TYR A 318 8.65 12.75 -1.09
C TYR A 318 9.11 12.72 0.37
N ARG A 319 8.22 12.76 1.37
CA ARG A 319 8.65 12.82 2.77
C ARG A 319 9.36 11.55 3.27
N SER A 320 9.13 10.42 2.60
CA SER A 320 9.61 9.09 3.02
C SER A 320 10.45 8.35 1.97
N TYR A 321 10.88 9.01 0.89
CA TYR A 321 11.64 8.36 -0.20
C TYR A 321 12.98 7.77 0.25
N TRP A 322 13.58 8.32 1.31
CA TRP A 322 14.86 7.85 1.82
C TRP A 322 14.75 6.46 2.48
N LEU A 323 13.58 6.12 3.04
CA LEU A 323 13.32 4.79 3.60
C LEU A 323 13.27 3.73 2.50
N THR A 324 12.58 4.04 1.40
CA THR A 324 12.56 3.18 0.21
C THR A 324 13.95 3.05 -0.40
N PHE A 325 14.73 4.13 -0.39
CA PHE A 325 16.12 4.11 -0.85
C PHE A 325 17.00 3.19 0.00
N LEU A 326 16.89 3.24 1.33
CA LEU A 326 17.61 2.31 2.23
C LEU A 326 17.26 0.85 1.96
N GLY A 327 16.00 0.55 1.61
CA GLY A 327 15.57 -0.81 1.26
C GLY A 327 16.31 -1.40 0.06
N ILE A 328 16.74 -0.58 -0.90
CA ILE A 328 17.49 -1.00 -2.11
C ILE A 328 18.89 -1.52 -1.74
N TRP A 329 19.49 -1.01 -0.67
CA TRP A 329 20.84 -1.40 -0.26
C TRP A 329 20.91 -2.79 0.37
N ILE A 330 19.81 -3.26 0.98
CA ILE A 330 19.74 -4.56 1.67
C ILE A 330 20.16 -5.74 0.78
N PRO A 331 19.61 -5.93 -0.44
CA PRO A 331 20.02 -7.02 -1.32
C PRO A 331 21.44 -6.88 -1.87
N ILE A 332 22.02 -5.67 -1.90
CA ILE A 332 23.39 -5.45 -2.37
C ILE A 332 24.41 -5.84 -1.30
N VAL A 333 24.06 -5.65 -0.03
CA VAL A 333 24.90 -6.01 1.12
C VAL A 333 24.89 -7.52 1.38
N ARG A 334 23.87 -8.24 0.91
CA ARG A 334 23.66 -9.67 1.16
C ARG A 334 24.30 -10.55 0.10
#